data_AF-A0A7J2K124-F1
#
_entry.id   AF-A0A7J2K124-F1
#
_cell.length_a   1.000
_cell.length_b   1.000
_cell.length_c   1.000
_cell.angle_alpha   90.00
_cell.angle_beta   90.00
_cell.angle_gamma   90.00
#
_symmetry.space_group_name_H-M   'P 1'
#
loop_
_entity.id
_entity.type
_entity.pdbx_description
1 polymer ?
#
loop_
_entity_poly.entity_id
_entity_poly.type
_entity_poly.pdbx_seq_one_letter_code
_entity_poly.pdbx_strand_id
1 'polypeptide(L)'
;MEVWLPENGIRYVWLGDLLGGYRRGGYERYMGTPAFREGIERPLQIARQGRTCIMCMERNPKYCGQARISDLGRKKQETRAGRAASSA
;
A
#
# COMPACT_ATOMS: atom_id res chain seq x y z
N MET A 1 12.63 -11.86 -6.65
CA MET A 1 12.59 -10.75 -5.66
C MET A 1 12.74 -11.30 -4.25
N GLU A 2 12.07 -12.41 -3.92
CA GLU A 2 12.09 -13.00 -2.58
C GLU A 2 13.46 -13.52 -2.11
N VAL A 3 14.37 -13.85 -3.02
CA VAL A 3 15.73 -14.34 -2.68
C VAL A 3 16.75 -13.20 -2.70
N TRP A 4 16.90 -12.53 -3.85
CA TRP A 4 17.96 -11.53 -4.03
C TRP A 4 17.72 -10.20 -3.30
N LEU A 5 16.49 -9.78 -2.99
CA LEU A 5 16.26 -8.54 -2.23
C LEU A 5 16.68 -8.71 -0.76
N PRO A 6 16.27 -9.79 -0.05
CA PRO A 6 16.79 -10.06 1.29
C PRO A 6 18.31 -10.21 1.36
N GLU A 7 18.94 -10.84 0.36
CA GLU A 7 20.41 -10.92 0.26
C GLU A 7 21.08 -9.54 0.21
N ASN A 8 20.38 -8.53 -0.29
CA ASN A 8 20.84 -7.13 -0.35
C ASN A 8 20.30 -6.27 0.82
N GLY A 9 19.77 -6.89 1.87
CA GLY A 9 19.25 -6.19 3.05
C GLY A 9 17.91 -5.48 2.82
N ILE A 10 17.20 -5.79 1.73
CA ILE A 10 15.91 -5.21 1.40
C ILE A 10 14.81 -6.22 1.73
N ARG A 11 14.03 -5.93 2.78
CA ARG A 11 12.85 -6.72 3.10
C ARG A 11 11.81 -6.60 1.99
N TYR A 12 11.44 -7.73 1.39
CA TYR A 12 10.41 -7.81 0.38
C TYR A 12 9.11 -8.35 0.97
N VAL A 13 7.98 -7.72 0.64
CA VAL A 13 6.63 -8.15 1.05
C VAL A 13 5.73 -8.10 -0.17
N TRP A 14 5.19 -9.26 -0.57
CA TRP A 14 4.21 -9.37 -1.64
C TRP A 14 2.79 -9.17 -1.12
N LEU A 15 2.03 -8.28 -1.76
CA LEU A 15 0.62 -8.00 -1.45
C LEU A 15 -0.26 -8.13 -2.68
N GLY A 16 0.16 -8.92 -3.68
CA GLY A 16 -0.58 -9.07 -4.94
C GLY A 16 -1.99 -9.61 -4.74
N ASP A 17 -2.17 -10.54 -3.80
CA ASP A 17 -3.47 -11.14 -3.52
C ASP A 17 -4.45 -10.12 -2.91
N LEU A 18 -3.94 -9.16 -2.14
CA LEU A 18 -4.75 -8.15 -1.45
C LEU A 18 -4.90 -6.86 -2.26
N LEU A 19 -3.83 -6.33 -2.85
CA LEU A 19 -3.80 -5.02 -3.51
C LEU A 19 -3.51 -5.06 -5.01
N GLY A 20 -3.14 -6.22 -5.57
CA GLY A 20 -2.78 -6.37 -6.98
C GLY A 20 -3.90 -6.95 -7.84
N GLY A 21 -3.68 -6.93 -9.16
CA GLY A 21 -4.53 -7.61 -10.13
C GLY A 21 -5.89 -6.96 -10.39
N TYR A 22 -6.56 -7.45 -11.43
CA TYR A 22 -7.87 -6.98 -11.82
C TYR A 22 -8.94 -7.38 -10.79
N ARG A 23 -9.78 -6.42 -10.39
CA ARG A 23 -10.90 -6.65 -9.46
C ARG A 23 -12.23 -6.57 -10.20
N ARG A 24 -12.98 -7.67 -10.20
CA ARG A 24 -14.29 -7.75 -10.83
C ARG A 24 -15.23 -6.72 -10.19
N GLY A 25 -15.81 -5.84 -11.02
CA GLY A 25 -16.64 -4.74 -10.54
C GLY A 25 -15.88 -3.45 -10.17
N GLY A 26 -14.58 -3.38 -10.49
CA GLY A 26 -13.77 -2.17 -10.36
C GLY A 26 -13.07 -2.03 -9.00
N TYR A 27 -11.98 -1.26 -9.01
CA TYR A 27 -11.14 -1.08 -7.84
C TYR A 27 -11.85 -0.30 -6.71
N GLU A 28 -12.66 0.71 -7.03
CA GLU A 28 -13.47 1.46 -6.05
C GLU A 28 -14.40 0.57 -5.23
N ARG A 29 -15.09 -0.37 -5.87
CA ARG A 29 -15.94 -1.33 -5.15
C ARG A 29 -15.09 -2.22 -4.25
N TYR A 30 -13.93 -2.65 -4.75
CA TYR A 30 -13.00 -3.47 -3.98
C TYR A 30 -12.46 -2.74 -2.73
N MET A 31 -12.33 -1.40 -2.78
CA MET A 31 -11.88 -0.60 -1.63
C MET A 31 -12.80 -0.71 -0.40
N GLY A 32 -14.06 -1.10 -0.58
CA GLY A 32 -15.01 -1.34 0.51
C GLY A 32 -14.86 -2.72 1.18
N THR A 33 -13.98 -3.59 0.68
CA THR A 33 -13.87 -4.97 1.16
C THR A 33 -12.92 -5.10 2.37
N PRO A 34 -13.12 -6.10 3.25
CA PRO A 34 -12.17 -6.41 4.32
C PRO A 34 -10.75 -6.71 3.80
N ALA A 35 -10.64 -7.42 2.68
CA ALA A 35 -9.36 -7.76 2.05
C ALA A 35 -8.57 -6.51 1.64
N PHE A 36 -9.26 -5.48 1.11
CA PHE A 36 -8.60 -4.22 0.82
C PHE A 36 -8.12 -3.50 2.08
N ARG A 37 -8.93 -3.50 3.14
CA ARG A 37 -8.55 -2.89 4.43
C ARG A 37 -7.29 -3.54 4.99
N GLU A 38 -7.25 -4.87 5.02
CA GLU A 38 -6.07 -5.64 5.41
C GLU A 38 -4.86 -5.31 4.53
N GLY A 39 -5.08 -5.26 3.20
CA GLY A 39 -4.07 -4.91 2.22
C GLY A 39 -3.43 -3.54 2.47
N ILE A 40 -4.19 -2.55 2.94
CA ILE A 40 -3.69 -1.20 3.26
C ILE A 40 -3.05 -1.12 4.65
N GLU A 41 -3.58 -1.83 5.64
CA GLU A 41 -3.03 -1.82 7.00
C GLU A 41 -1.61 -2.40 7.04
N ARG A 42 -1.33 -3.42 6.23
CA ARG A 42 -0.04 -4.11 6.25
C ARG A 42 1.14 -3.23 5.83
N PRO A 43 1.13 -2.51 4.69
CA PRO A 43 2.12 -1.48 4.35
C PRO A 43 2.26 -0.40 5.41
N LEU A 44 1.15 0.04 6.03
CA LEU A 44 1.19 1.08 7.06
C LEU A 44 1.94 0.61 8.31
N GLN A 45 1.79 -0.65 8.73
CA GLN A 45 2.56 -1.19 9.85
C GLN A 45 4.04 -1.35 9.49
N ILE A 46 4.35 -1.80 8.27
CA ILE A 46 5.73 -1.93 7.77
C ILE A 46 6.40 -0.55 7.73
N ALA A 47 5.70 0.49 7.26
CA ALA A 47 6.20 1.86 7.20
C ALA A 47 6.53 2.46 8.59
N ARG A 48 5.91 1.96 9.67
CA ARG A 48 6.25 2.36 11.04
C ARG A 48 7.55 1.76 11.55
N GLN A 49 8.01 0.67 10.93
CA GLN A 49 9.24 -0.03 11.32
C GLN A 49 10.46 0.48 10.55
N GLY A 50 10.26 1.23 9.46
CA GLY A 50 11.35 1.76 8.66
C GLY A 50 10.93 2.26 7.29
N ARG A 51 11.92 2.74 6.54
CA ARG A 51 11.75 3.23 5.16
C ARG A 51 11.14 2.13 4.29
N THR A 52 9.97 2.41 3.74
CA THR A 52 9.17 1.45 2.97
C THR A 52 8.85 2.03 1.61
N CYS A 53 9.10 1.26 0.56
CA CYS A 53 8.70 1.57 -0.80
C CYS A 53 7.52 0.68 -1.22
N ILE A 54 6.54 1.25 -1.92
CA ILE A 54 5.41 0.50 -2.48
C ILE A 54 5.55 0.52 -4.01
N MET A 55 5.71 -0.66 -4.61
CA MET A 55 5.83 -0.83 -6.05
C MET A 55 4.66 -1.66 -6.60
N CYS A 56 4.09 -1.23 -7.70
CA CYS A 56 3.09 -2.00 -8.45
C CYS A 56 3.79 -2.82 -9.54
N MET A 57 3.39 -4.08 -9.69
CA MET A 57 3.93 -4.99 -10.70
C MET A 57 3.05 -5.07 -11.96
N GLU A 58 2.08 -4.16 -12.10
CA GLU A 58 1.16 -4.16 -13.24
C GLU A 58 1.88 -3.72 -14.53
N ARG A 59 1.75 -4.51 -15.59
CA ARG A 59 2.49 -4.29 -16.85
C ARG A 59 1.95 -3.11 -17.65
N ASN A 60 0.65 -2.83 -17.53
CA ASN A 60 0.00 -1.72 -18.22
C ASN A 60 -0.40 -0.63 -17.20
N PRO A 61 0.20 0.57 -17.28
CA PRO A 61 -0.09 1.69 -16.37
C PRO A 61 -1.58 2.08 -16.32
N LYS A 62 -2.35 1.83 -17.38
CA LYS A 62 -3.79 2.14 -17.43
C LYS A 62 -4.61 1.29 -16.44
N TYR A 63 -4.10 0.13 -16.03
CA TYR A 63 -4.72 -0.74 -15.03
C TYR A 63 -4.05 -0.62 -13.66
N CYS A 64 -3.03 0.23 -13.55
CA CYS A 64 -2.27 0.41 -12.32
C CYS A 64 -3.11 1.19 -11.29
N GLY A 65 -3.60 0.48 -10.28
CA GLY A 65 -4.29 1.08 -9.12
C GLY A 65 -3.38 1.87 -8.18
N GLN A 66 -2.07 1.94 -8.44
CA GLN A 66 -1.06 2.48 -7.53
C GLN A 66 -1.25 3.99 -7.25
N ALA A 67 -1.69 4.78 -8.23
CA ALA A 67 -1.98 6.20 -8.01
C ALA A 67 -3.01 6.39 -6.88
N ARG A 68 -3.97 5.45 -6.75
CA ARG A 68 -5.00 5.48 -5.70
C ARG A 68 -4.43 5.06 -4.34
N ILE A 69 -3.56 4.04 -4.29
CA ILE A 69 -2.92 3.58 -3.04
C ILE A 69 -1.97 4.66 -2.48
N SER A 70 -1.17 5.30 -3.33
CA SER A 70 -0.24 6.36 -2.91
C SER A 70 -0.97 7.60 -2.38
N ASP A 71 -2.09 8.00 -3.00
CA ASP A 71 -2.92 9.12 -2.53
C ASP A 71 -3.62 8.81 -1.18
N LEU A 72 -4.10 7.56 -1.00
CA LEU A 72 -4.66 7.09 0.28
C LEU A 72 -3.63 7.10 1.41
N GLY A 73 -2.38 6.72 1.11
CA GLY A 73 -1.27 6.76 2.06
C GLY A 73 -0.98 8.17 2.56
N ARG A 74 -0.95 9.17 1.66
CA ARG A 74 -0.72 10.58 2.01
C ARG A 74 -1.81 11.14 2.91
N LYS A 75 -3.10 10.96 2.54
CA LYS A 75 -4.23 11.51 3.31
C LYS A 75 -4.29 11.01 4.75
N LYS A 76 -3.94 9.73 5.00
CA LYS A 76 -3.89 9.14 6.35
C LYS A 76 -2.69 9.60 7.19
N GLN A 77 -1.57 9.95 6.56
CA GLN A 77 -0.41 10.53 7.25
C GLN A 77 -0.67 12.00 7.59
N GLU A 78 -1.25 12.77 6.66
CA GLU A 78 -1.59 14.19 6.83
C GLU A 78 -2.66 14.40 7.92
N THR A 79 -3.73 13.59 7.96
CA THR A 79 -4.74 13.66 9.05
C THR A 79 -4.19 13.29 10.43
N ARG A 80 -3.15 12.45 10.50
CA ARG A 80 -2.48 12.11 11.76
C ARG A 80 -1.46 13.16 12.20
N ALA A 81 -0.73 13.76 11.27
CA ALA A 81 0.14 14.90 11.56
C ALA A 81 -0.66 16.09 12.12
N GLY A 82 -1.86 16.35 11.57
CA GLY A 82 -2.78 17.36 12.11
C GLY A 82 -3.32 17.03 13.52
N ARG A 83 -3.54 15.76 13.86
CA ARG A 83 -3.95 15.34 15.22
C ARG A 83 -2.80 15.40 16.23
N ALA A 84 -1.58 15.06 15.83
CA ALA A 84 -0.40 15.17 16.68
C ALA A 84 -0.04 16.63 16.99
N ALA A 85 -0.29 17.56 16.06
CA ALA A 85 -0.05 18.99 16.26
C ALA A 85 -1.12 19.73 17.12
N SER A 86 -2.31 19.14 17.30
CA SER A 86 -3.40 19.73 18.09
C SER A 86 -3.47 19.20 19.54
N SER A 87 -2.51 18.35 19.94
CA SER A 87 -2.42 17.77 21.28
C SER A 87 -1.10 18.14 22.00
N ALA A 88 -0.45 19.21 21.55
CA ALA A 88 0.71 19.84 22.17
C ALA A 88 0.35 21.25 22.65
#